data_AF-A0A6V7XJW2-F1
#
_entry.id   AF-A0A6V7XJW2-F1
#
_cell.length_a   1.000
_cell.length_b   1.000
_cell.length_c   1.000
_cell.angle_alpha   90.00
_cell.angle_beta   90.00
_cell.angle_gamma   90.00
#
_symmetry.space_group_name_H-M   'P 1'
#
loop_
_entity.id
_entity.type
_entity.pdbx_description
1 polymer ?
#
loop_
_entity_poly.entity_id
_entity_poly.type
_entity_poly.pdbx_seq_one_letter_code
_entity_poly.pdbx_strand_id
1 'polypeptide(L)'
;APASLIYQWEKEIMDRVQEGLLRVFIFHGPKNKREISAHRLSKYDIVITTYELLVSELKSRTKLIGQSDSEEDSDNPSHGRGVRSKPKTKSLKPKASHDSVLMDIAWERIILDEAHEIRNKKCTKVSFL
;
A
#
# COMPACT_ATOMS: atom_id res chain seq x y z
N ALA A 1 -0.66 -1.74 14.81
CA ALA A 1 0.01 -2.11 16.06
C ALA A 1 1.53 -2.04 15.89
N PRO A 2 2.29 -1.85 16.98
CA PRO A 2 3.73 -2.11 17.03
C PRO A 2 4.04 -3.53 16.55
N ALA A 3 5.17 -3.74 15.86
CA ALA A 3 5.54 -5.06 15.31
C ALA A 3 5.64 -6.15 16.40
N SER A 4 6.10 -5.76 17.59
CA SER A 4 6.20 -6.62 18.78
C SER A 4 4.85 -7.15 19.26
N LEU A 5 3.74 -6.44 18.96
CA LEU A 5 2.41 -6.79 19.46
C LEU A 5 1.57 -7.60 18.46
N ILE A 6 1.97 -7.73 17.20
CA ILE A 6 1.16 -8.44 16.19
C ILE A 6 0.86 -9.88 16.61
N TYR A 7 1.88 -10.64 17.00
CA TYR A 7 1.72 -12.03 17.39
C TYR A 7 1.03 -12.19 18.75
N GLN A 8 1.12 -11.18 19.60
CA GLN A 8 0.35 -11.14 20.85
C GLN A 8 -1.15 -10.98 20.56
N TRP A 9 -1.52 -10.05 19.66
CA TRP A 9 -2.91 -9.88 19.23
C TRP A 9 -3.47 -11.12 18.54
N GLU A 10 -2.69 -11.76 17.66
CA GLU A 10 -3.08 -13.02 17.03
C GLU A 10 -3.36 -14.09 18.10
N LYS A 11 -2.44 -14.25 19.06
CA LYS A 11 -2.61 -15.20 20.16
C LYS A 11 -3.85 -14.90 21.00
N GLU A 12 -4.06 -13.64 21.37
CA GLU A 12 -5.23 -13.27 22.17
C GLU A 12 -6.55 -13.55 21.44
N ILE A 13 -6.61 -13.32 20.12
CA ILE A 13 -7.80 -13.69 19.33
C ILE A 13 -8.00 -15.21 19.35
N MET A 14 -6.94 -15.99 19.14
CA MET A 14 -7.03 -17.46 19.16
C MET A 14 -7.43 -18.01 20.54
N ASP A 15 -6.94 -17.41 21.63
CA ASP A 15 -7.20 -17.86 23.00
C ASP A 15 -8.60 -17.46 23.49
N ARG A 16 -9.17 -16.39 22.95
CA ARG A 16 -10.45 -15.80 23.42
C ARG A 16 -11.64 -16.14 22.55
N VAL A 17 -11.41 -16.62 21.34
CA VAL A 17 -12.45 -16.88 20.35
C VAL A 17 -12.48 -18.37 20.03
N GLN A 18 -13.69 -18.92 19.86
CA GLN A 18 -13.83 -20.30 19.43
C GLN A 18 -13.10 -20.53 18.10
N GLU A 19 -12.38 -21.64 18.01
CA GLU A 19 -11.64 -22.03 16.81
C GLU A 19 -12.56 -22.03 15.58
N GLY A 20 -12.08 -21.42 14.49
CA GLY A 20 -12.80 -21.34 13.22
C GLY A 20 -13.86 -20.23 13.13
N LEU A 21 -14.15 -19.49 14.21
CA LEU A 21 -15.14 -18.41 14.17
C LEU A 21 -14.65 -17.17 13.43
N LEU A 22 -13.38 -16.81 13.60
CA LEU A 22 -12.75 -15.65 12.96
C LEU A 22 -11.53 -16.09 12.16
N ARG A 23 -11.45 -15.64 10.91
CA ARG A 23 -10.28 -15.82 10.06
C ARG A 23 -9.39 -14.60 10.20
N VAL A 24 -8.24 -14.79 10.83
CA VAL A 24 -7.23 -13.74 11.05
C VAL A 24 -6.14 -13.85 9.99
N PHE A 25 -5.72 -12.72 9.42
CA PHE A 25 -4.56 -12.63 8.55
C PHE A 25 -3.53 -11.63 9.10
N ILE A 26 -2.29 -12.09 9.27
CA ILE A 26 -1.17 -11.21 9.58
C ILE A 26 -0.60 -10.64 8.28
N PHE A 27 -0.85 -9.36 8.03
CA PHE A 27 -0.22 -8.60 6.95
C PHE A 27 1.09 -7.98 7.47
N HIS A 28 2.13 -8.80 7.59
CA HIS A 28 3.46 -8.41 8.06
C HIS A 28 4.57 -9.28 7.41
N GLY A 29 5.84 -8.89 7.58
CA GLY A 29 6.99 -9.61 7.03
C GLY A 29 7.38 -9.16 5.62
N PRO A 30 8.28 -9.88 4.92
CA PRO A 30 8.77 -9.50 3.60
C PRO A 30 7.68 -9.49 2.52
N LYS A 31 7.89 -8.75 1.41
CA LYS A 31 6.86 -8.50 0.39
C LYS A 31 6.23 -9.77 -0.20
N ASN A 32 7.03 -10.81 -0.43
CA ASN A 32 6.55 -12.10 -0.95
C ASN A 32 5.57 -12.80 0.00
N LYS A 33 5.70 -12.63 1.33
CA LYS A 33 4.75 -13.17 2.30
C LYS A 33 3.43 -12.41 2.34
N ARG A 34 3.42 -11.18 1.81
CA ARG A 34 2.25 -10.29 1.74
C ARG A 34 1.67 -10.21 0.33
N GLU A 35 2.14 -11.05 -0.58
CA GLU A 35 1.63 -11.11 -1.94
C GLU A 35 0.28 -11.83 -1.93
N ILE A 36 -0.78 -11.03 -1.82
CA ILE A 36 -2.17 -11.48 -1.76
C ILE A 36 -3.03 -10.47 -2.52
N SER A 37 -4.03 -10.95 -3.26
CA SER A 37 -4.97 -10.05 -3.95
C SER A 37 -5.93 -9.41 -2.95
N ALA A 38 -6.40 -8.20 -3.25
CA ALA A 38 -7.40 -7.52 -2.42
C ALA A 38 -8.65 -8.39 -2.21
N HIS A 39 -9.10 -9.09 -3.26
CA HIS A 39 -10.23 -10.02 -3.17
C HIS A 39 -10.00 -11.19 -2.20
N ARG A 40 -8.77 -11.73 -2.13
CA ARG A 40 -8.46 -12.83 -1.21
C ARG A 40 -8.28 -12.31 0.21
N LEU A 41 -7.65 -11.15 0.36
CA LEU A 41 -7.47 -10.50 1.67
C LEU A 41 -8.82 -10.09 2.29
N SER A 42 -9.78 -9.64 1.47
CA SER A 42 -11.13 -9.28 1.93
C SER A 42 -11.99 -10.47 2.38
N LYS A 43 -11.48 -11.71 2.27
CA LYS A 43 -12.13 -12.91 2.82
C LYS A 43 -11.76 -13.14 4.28
N TYR A 44 -10.78 -12.43 4.82
CA TYR A 44 -10.45 -12.51 6.24
C TYR A 44 -11.33 -11.57 7.05
N ASP A 45 -11.66 -11.99 8.26
CA ASP A 45 -12.53 -11.22 9.16
C ASP A 45 -11.71 -10.19 9.94
N ILE A 46 -10.42 -10.48 10.18
CA ILE A 46 -9.47 -9.56 10.82
C ILE A 46 -8.15 -9.55 10.03
N VAL A 47 -7.62 -8.37 9.77
CA VAL A 47 -6.28 -8.19 9.20
C VAL A 47 -5.44 -7.34 10.15
N ILE A 48 -4.31 -7.89 10.61
CA ILE A 48 -3.40 -7.23 11.54
C ILE A 48 -2.16 -6.74 10.79
N THR A 49 -1.81 -5.47 10.95
CA THR A 49 -0.63 -4.87 10.30
C THR A 49 0.08 -3.85 11.20
N THR A 50 1.26 -3.39 10.78
CA THR A 50 2.04 -2.36 11.48
C THR A 50 1.92 -0.99 10.85
N TYR A 51 2.12 0.04 11.67
CA TYR A 51 2.14 1.43 11.21
C TYR A 51 3.26 1.69 10.20
N GLU A 52 4.45 1.17 10.47
CA GLU A 52 5.60 1.32 9.57
C GLU A 52 5.32 0.75 8.18
N LEU A 53 4.69 -0.42 8.13
CA LEU A 53 4.34 -1.08 6.88
C LEU A 53 3.29 -0.27 6.11
N LEU A 54 2.23 0.16 6.79
CA LEU A 54 1.18 1.00 6.20
C LEU A 54 1.76 2.28 5.58
N VAL A 55 2.65 2.96 6.31
CA VAL A 55 3.33 4.16 5.81
C VAL A 55 4.19 3.86 4.58
N SER A 56 4.90 2.72 4.57
CA SER A 56 5.74 2.32 3.42
C SER A 56 4.91 2.02 2.17
N GLU A 57 3.74 1.39 2.31
CA GLU A 57 2.86 1.10 1.18
C GLU A 57 2.21 2.38 0.63
N LEU A 58 1.83 3.30 1.51
CA LEU A 58 1.27 4.60 1.12
C LEU A 58 2.27 5.50 0.41
N LYS A 59 3.51 5.59 0.91
CA LYS A 59 4.57 6.36 0.23
C LYS A 59 4.84 5.82 -1.18
N SER A 60 4.75 4.50 -1.35
CA SER A 60 4.92 3.87 -2.66
C SER A 60 3.80 4.27 -3.61
N ARG A 61 2.56 4.38 -3.12
CA ARG A 61 1.39 4.86 -3.87
C ARG A 61 1.51 6.34 -4.26
N THR A 62 1.82 7.23 -3.31
CA THR A 62 1.91 8.67 -3.59
C THR A 62 3.00 9.01 -4.61
N LYS A 63 4.13 8.28 -4.59
CA LYS A 63 5.20 8.46 -5.60
C LYS A 63 4.74 8.13 -7.02
N LEU A 64 3.81 7.17 -7.18
CA LEU A 64 3.27 6.81 -8.49
C LEU A 64 2.26 7.86 -8.98
N ILE A 65 1.44 8.41 -8.06
CA ILE A 65 0.47 9.47 -8.38
C ILE A 65 1.18 10.79 -8.72
N GLY A 66 2.27 11.13 -8.02
CA GLY A 66 3.02 12.38 -8.26
C GLY A 66 3.92 12.40 -9.51
N GLN A 67 3.96 11.33 -10.30
CA GLN A 67 4.71 11.27 -11.58
C GLN A 67 3.81 11.39 -12.82
N SER A 68 2.49 11.50 -12.66
CA SER A 68 1.57 11.69 -13.79
C SER A 68 1.37 13.14 -14.22
N ASP A 69 1.77 14.13 -13.40
CA ASP A 69 1.33 15.53 -13.56
C ASP A 69 2.47 16.54 -13.77
N SER A 70 3.67 16.10 -14.15
CA SER A 70 4.78 17.00 -14.55
C SER A 70 5.20 16.75 -16.00
N GLU A 71 4.31 17.10 -16.94
CA GLU A 71 4.73 17.59 -18.26
C GLU A 71 5.23 19.03 -18.06
N GLU A 72 6.49 19.19 -17.63
CA GLU A 72 7.19 20.47 -17.77
C GLU A 72 7.61 20.62 -19.24
N ASP A 73 6.95 21.55 -19.92
CA ASP A 73 7.25 22.06 -21.26
C ASP A 73 8.70 22.59 -21.29
N SER A 74 9.61 21.79 -21.82
CA SER A 74 10.98 22.23 -22.06
C SER A 74 11.07 22.85 -23.45
N ASP A 75 10.85 24.17 -23.50
CA ASP A 75 11.23 25.03 -24.62
C ASP A 75 12.71 24.80 -24.95
N ASN A 76 12.99 24.14 -26.07
CA ASN A 76 14.33 24.03 -26.64
C ASN A 76 14.34 24.63 -28.05
N PRO A 77 15.11 25.71 -28.30
CA PRO A 77 15.10 26.37 -29.60
C PRO A 77 15.82 25.52 -30.64
N SER A 78 15.10 25.26 -31.73
CA SER A 78 15.54 24.56 -32.94
C SER A 78 16.84 25.12 -33.53
N HIS A 79 17.73 24.26 -34.04
CA HIS A 79 18.40 24.41 -35.35
C HIS A 79 19.06 23.08 -35.77
N GLY A 80 18.67 22.53 -36.93
CA GLY A 80 19.41 21.46 -37.62
C GLY A 80 18.58 20.35 -38.24
N ARG A 81 18.41 20.39 -39.57
CA ARG A 81 17.82 19.34 -40.41
C ARG A 81 18.63 18.03 -40.33
N GLY A 82 17.97 16.90 -40.06
CA GLY A 82 18.57 15.56 -40.11
C GLY A 82 17.52 14.44 -40.20
N VAL A 83 17.76 13.47 -41.08
CA VAL A 83 16.82 12.46 -41.59
C VAL A 83 16.76 11.19 -40.73
N ARG A 84 15.56 10.58 -40.64
CA ARG A 84 15.20 9.19 -40.24
C ARG A 84 15.67 8.65 -38.87
N SER A 85 14.69 8.30 -38.03
CA SER A 85 14.29 6.89 -37.75
C SER A 85 13.01 6.84 -36.90
N LYS A 86 12.03 6.01 -37.30
CA LYS A 86 10.76 5.80 -36.57
C LYS A 86 11.04 5.08 -35.24
N PRO A 87 10.58 5.57 -34.08
CA PRO A 87 10.63 4.79 -32.85
C PRO A 87 9.54 3.72 -32.90
N LYS A 88 9.92 2.47 -32.66
CA LYS A 88 9.00 1.35 -32.44
C LYS A 88 8.18 1.69 -31.19
N THR A 89 6.88 1.94 -31.38
CA THR A 89 5.89 2.03 -30.31
C THR A 89 5.82 0.67 -29.61
N LYS A 90 6.65 0.45 -28.61
CA LYS A 90 6.40 -0.59 -27.62
C LYS A 90 5.24 -0.07 -26.80
N SER A 91 4.02 -0.50 -27.12
CA SER A 91 2.85 -0.32 -26.27
C SER A 91 3.15 -0.97 -24.93
N LEU A 92 3.68 -0.18 -24.00
CA LEU A 92 3.76 -0.55 -22.59
C LEU A 92 2.32 -0.58 -22.13
N LYS A 93 1.74 -1.78 -22.14
CA LYS A 93 0.47 -2.06 -21.47
C LYS A 93 0.56 -1.42 -20.08
N PRO A 94 -0.43 -0.64 -19.62
CA PRO A 94 -0.43 -0.15 -18.26
C PRO A 94 -0.41 -1.39 -17.37
N LYS A 95 0.74 -1.67 -16.75
CA LYS A 95 0.78 -2.61 -15.64
C LYS A 95 -0.11 -1.95 -14.61
N ALA A 96 -1.28 -2.52 -14.36
CA ALA A 96 -2.06 -2.20 -13.18
C ALA A 96 -1.15 -2.51 -11.98
N SER A 97 -0.35 -1.53 -11.58
CA SER A 97 0.34 -1.52 -10.32
C SER A 97 -0.78 -1.45 -9.33
N HIS A 98 -1.14 -2.59 -8.75
CA HIS A 98 -2.06 -2.59 -7.63
C HIS A 98 -1.46 -1.66 -6.58
N ASP A 99 -2.10 -0.49 -6.49
CA ASP A 99 -2.05 0.38 -5.34
C ASP A 99 -2.19 -0.51 -4.11
N SER A 100 -1.41 -0.22 -3.06
CA SER A 100 -1.37 -0.98 -1.80
C SER A 100 -2.63 -1.82 -1.56
N VAL A 101 -2.50 -3.14 -1.45
CA VAL A 101 -3.64 -4.07 -1.36
C VAL A 101 -4.58 -3.72 -0.20
N LEU A 102 -4.04 -3.12 0.87
CA LEU A 102 -4.81 -2.63 2.01
C LEU A 102 -5.71 -1.44 1.68
N MET A 103 -5.35 -0.64 0.68
CA MET A 103 -6.10 0.55 0.24
C MET A 103 -7.19 0.22 -0.78
N ASP A 104 -7.11 -0.94 -1.42
CA ASP A 104 -8.10 -1.45 -2.37
C ASP A 104 -9.31 -2.10 -1.65
N ILE A 105 -9.32 -2.14 -0.32
CA ILE A 105 -10.35 -2.77 0.51
C ILE A 105 -11.06 -1.70 1.32
N ALA A 106 -12.40 -1.69 1.24
CA ALA A 106 -13.23 -0.90 2.13
C ALA A 106 -13.34 -1.60 3.49
N TRP A 107 -12.73 -1.01 4.52
CA TRP A 107 -12.75 -1.54 5.88
C TRP A 107 -13.98 -1.05 6.64
N GLU A 108 -14.72 -1.97 7.24
CA GLU A 108 -15.86 -1.63 8.12
C GLU A 108 -15.40 -0.94 9.42
N ARG A 109 -14.24 -1.36 9.94
CA ARG A 109 -13.68 -0.85 11.19
C ARG A 109 -12.17 -0.84 11.14
N ILE A 110 -11.56 0.27 11.58
CA ILE A 110 -10.11 0.39 11.78
C ILE A 110 -9.86 0.60 13.28
N ILE A 111 -8.99 -0.22 13.85
CA ILE A 111 -8.59 -0.15 15.27
C ILE A 111 -7.10 0.19 15.33
N LEU A 112 -6.77 1.27 16.05
CA LEU A 112 -5.41 1.75 16.22
C LEU A 112 -4.94 1.44 17.64
N ASP A 113 -4.15 0.39 17.78
CA ASP A 113 -3.50 0.00 19.03
C ASP A 113 -2.30 0.90 19.34
N GLU A 114 -2.11 1.28 20.59
CA GLU A 114 -1.09 2.27 20.99
C GLU A 114 -1.14 3.56 20.16
N ALA A 115 -2.35 4.09 19.93
CA ALA A 115 -2.57 5.29 19.11
C ALA A 115 -1.77 6.53 19.58
N HIS A 116 -1.28 6.53 20.82
CA HIS A 116 -0.36 7.54 21.33
C HIS A 116 0.94 7.63 20.50
N GLU A 117 1.39 6.54 19.87
CA GLU A 117 2.56 6.51 18.96
C GLU A 117 2.36 7.34 17.69
N ILE A 118 1.11 7.49 17.25
CA ILE A 118 0.74 8.22 16.03
C ILE A 118 0.81 9.74 16.24
N ARG A 119 0.93 10.20 17.49
CA ARG A 119 0.85 11.63 17.87
C ARG A 119 2.05 12.47 17.42
N ASN A 120 3.07 11.87 16.81
CA ASN A 120 4.27 12.56 16.35
C ASN A 120 4.12 13.02 14.89
N LYS A 121 4.19 14.33 14.60
CA LYS A 121 4.00 14.97 13.28
C LYS A 121 4.91 14.47 12.13
N LYS A 122 5.85 13.56 12.43
CA LYS A 122 6.67 12.84 11.44
C LYS A 122 6.00 11.56 10.90
N CYS A 123 4.95 11.07 11.55
CA CYS A 123 4.07 10.05 10.98
C CYS A 123 3.23 10.74 9.91
N THR A 124 3.64 10.56 8.65
CA THR A 124 3.02 11.07 7.42
C THR A 124 1.50 11.15 7.57
N LYS A 125 0.94 12.37 7.51
CA LYS A 125 -0.52 12.57 7.50
C LYS A 125 -1.10 11.78 6.33
N VAL A 126 -1.86 10.73 6.64
CA VAL A 126 -2.70 10.04 5.67
C VAL A 126 -4.09 10.61 5.84
N SER A 127 -4.39 11.64 5.05
CA SER A 127 -5.73 12.19 4.97
C SER A 127 -6.56 11.25 4.11
N PHE A 128 -7.56 10.59 4.70
CA PHE A 128 -8.65 9.98 3.96
C PHE A 128 -9.70 11.07 3.76
N LEU A 129 -9.95 11.44 2.50
CA LEU A 129 -11.11 12.24 2.08
C LEU A 129 -12.30 11.31 1.84
#